data_AF-A0A2B8BGI2-F1
#
_entry.id   AF-A0A2B8BGI2-F1
#
_cell.length_a   1.000
_cell.length_b   1.000
_cell.length_c   1.000
_cell.angle_alpha   90.00
_cell.angle_beta   90.00
_cell.angle_gamma   90.00
#
_symmetry.space_group_name_H-M   'P 1'
#
loop_
_entity.id
_entity.type
_entity.pdbx_description
1 polymer ?
#
loop_
_entity_poly.entity_id
_entity_poly.type
_entity_poly.pdbx_seq_one_letter_code
_entity_poly.pdbx_strand_id
1 'polypeptide(L)'
;MPKSRVRPPTPSRESRHRLPTPSSRRGLMTQDAVGATLPPHNDVAIGDGGHALLRERLRPYQTPSLVRSLAQLATSVLPFIGCWALMVLSLDISYAVTLLLAVPAAGFLVRIFIIQHDCGHGAFFRSPRANDAIGTLCGVMTLTPYANWWRQHAGHHANWNNLDRRNSGYDIYSSCLTLDEYNALGHRERLFHRLLRYPVVALILLPPLVFLVLYRFPFDTPSDWRQERLSVHKPT
;
A
#
# COMPACT_ATOMS: atom_id res chain seq x y z
N MET A 1 2.57 55.18 -30.23
CA MET A 1 3.13 54.37 -29.12
C MET A 1 2.40 53.02 -29.10
N PRO A 2 3.01 51.93 -29.62
CA PRO A 2 2.34 50.64 -29.77
C PRO A 2 2.39 49.84 -28.45
N LYS A 3 1.28 49.14 -28.13
CA LYS A 3 1.17 48.26 -26.95
C LYS A 3 1.90 46.93 -27.22
N SER A 4 2.98 46.65 -26.49
CA SER A 4 3.70 45.37 -26.54
C SER A 4 2.88 44.25 -25.89
N ARG A 5 2.49 43.24 -26.67
CA ARG A 5 1.95 41.96 -26.14
C ARG A 5 3.12 41.12 -25.63
N VAL A 6 3.17 40.88 -24.32
CA VAL A 6 4.05 39.87 -23.71
C VAL A 6 3.45 38.50 -23.98
N ARG A 7 4.19 37.60 -24.66
CA ARG A 7 3.85 36.18 -24.75
C ARG A 7 4.37 35.46 -23.49
N PRO A 8 3.64 34.46 -22.97
CA PRO A 8 4.18 33.61 -21.90
C PRO A 8 5.27 32.68 -22.45
N PRO A 9 6.27 32.30 -21.63
CA PRO A 9 7.33 31.41 -22.06
C PRO A 9 6.82 29.97 -22.26
N THR A 10 7.25 29.36 -23.36
CA THR A 10 7.09 27.93 -23.65
C THR A 10 7.89 27.10 -22.65
N PRO A 11 7.34 26.04 -22.03
CA PRO A 11 8.12 25.18 -21.15
C PRO A 11 9.16 24.41 -21.96
N SER A 12 10.42 24.49 -21.51
CA SER A 12 11.58 23.81 -22.09
C SER A 12 11.44 22.29 -22.02
N ARG A 13 11.90 21.63 -23.08
CA ARG A 13 11.77 20.20 -23.32
C ARG A 13 12.96 19.42 -22.73
N GLU A 14 13.21 19.56 -21.44
CA GLU A 14 14.22 18.83 -20.64
C GLU A 14 13.73 18.95 -19.18
N SER A 15 13.29 17.93 -18.45
CA SER A 15 13.88 16.62 -18.21
C SER A 15 12.78 15.55 -18.06
N ARG A 16 12.66 14.65 -19.05
CA ARG A 16 11.96 13.38 -18.82
C ARG A 16 12.92 12.47 -18.06
N HIS A 17 12.80 12.40 -16.74
CA HIS A 17 13.36 11.28 -16.00
C HIS A 17 12.70 10.01 -16.54
N ARG A 18 13.44 9.25 -17.37
CA ARG A 18 13.05 7.86 -17.68
C ARG A 18 13.17 7.09 -16.37
N LEU A 19 12.04 6.67 -15.83
CA LEU A 19 12.05 5.68 -14.76
C LEU A 19 12.39 4.29 -15.32
N PRO A 20 13.01 3.43 -14.51
CA PRO A 20 13.61 2.21 -15.00
C PRO A 20 12.57 1.15 -15.38
N THR A 21 12.88 0.32 -16.38
CA THR A 21 12.08 -0.85 -16.78
C THR A 21 12.21 -2.00 -15.77
N PRO A 22 11.30 -3.01 -15.79
CA PRO A 22 11.24 -4.07 -14.78
C PRO A 22 12.51 -4.90 -14.58
N SER A 23 13.48 -4.85 -15.51
CA SER A 23 14.76 -5.57 -15.40
C SER A 23 15.78 -4.90 -14.47
N SER A 24 15.56 -3.67 -14.00
CA SER A 24 16.51 -2.96 -13.14
C SER A 24 15.99 -2.70 -11.73
N ARG A 25 15.32 -3.69 -11.12
CA ARG A 25 14.96 -3.73 -9.69
C ARG A 25 16.18 -3.76 -8.73
N ARG A 26 17.39 -3.54 -9.23
CA ARG A 26 18.66 -3.65 -8.50
C ARG A 26 19.32 -2.27 -8.49
N GLY A 27 18.80 -1.33 -7.70
CA GLY A 27 19.43 0.01 -7.61
C GLY A 27 18.65 1.14 -6.96
N LEU A 28 17.42 0.97 -6.50
CA LEU A 28 16.65 2.08 -5.88
C LEU A 28 16.99 2.32 -4.39
N MET A 29 18.28 2.24 -4.05
CA MET A 29 18.85 2.67 -2.78
C MET A 29 20.19 3.36 -3.07
N THR A 30 20.17 4.39 -3.89
CA THR A 30 21.23 5.40 -3.90
C THR A 30 20.70 6.59 -3.12
N GLN A 31 21.20 6.75 -1.88
CA GLN A 31 21.22 8.03 -1.20
C GLN A 31 21.91 9.01 -2.14
N ASP A 32 21.23 10.07 -2.57
CA ASP A 32 21.89 11.32 -2.93
C ASP A 32 20.89 12.47 -2.92
N ALA A 33 21.35 13.57 -2.31
CA ALA A 33 20.78 14.92 -2.18
C ALA A 33 19.55 15.09 -1.25
N VAL A 34 19.74 15.75 -0.09
CA VAL A 34 19.68 17.23 0.06
C VAL A 34 20.15 17.59 1.48
N GLY A 35 21.15 18.48 1.56
CA GLY A 35 21.57 19.12 2.79
C GLY A 35 20.56 20.19 3.22
N ALA A 36 19.82 19.89 4.27
CA ALA A 36 19.17 20.87 5.13
C ALA A 36 19.41 20.41 6.57
N THR A 37 20.22 21.17 7.31
CA THR A 37 20.56 20.86 8.70
C THR A 37 19.34 21.11 9.57
N LEU A 38 18.51 20.09 9.75
CA LEU A 38 17.48 20.07 10.79
C LEU A 38 18.18 20.11 12.17
N PRO A 39 17.60 20.79 13.18
CA PRO A 39 18.11 20.72 14.54
C PRO A 39 18.14 19.26 15.00
N PRO A 40 19.13 18.85 15.82
CA PRO A 40 19.22 17.47 16.29
C PRO A 40 17.92 17.10 17.00
N HIS A 41 17.16 16.19 16.40
CA HIS A 41 16.08 15.54 17.11
C HIS A 41 16.74 14.80 18.28
N ASN A 42 16.22 15.01 19.49
CA ASN A 42 16.58 14.19 20.64
C ASN A 42 16.10 12.77 20.33
N ASP A 43 16.94 11.99 19.66
CA ASP A 43 16.84 10.55 19.62
C ASP A 43 16.74 10.11 21.07
N VAL A 44 15.58 9.57 21.46
CA VAL A 44 15.47 8.83 22.72
C VAL A 44 16.59 7.81 22.65
N ALA A 45 17.64 8.04 23.43
CA ALA A 45 18.92 7.37 23.31
C ALA A 45 18.78 5.89 23.66
N ILE A 46 18.28 5.10 22.72
CA ILE A 46 18.76 3.75 22.54
C ILE A 46 20.17 3.95 22.00
N GLY A 47 21.14 4.21 22.90
CA GLY A 47 22.53 4.40 22.50
C GLY A 47 22.97 3.27 21.57
N ASP A 48 23.98 3.48 20.73
CA ASP A 48 24.34 2.60 19.61
C ASP A 48 24.35 1.09 19.95
N GLY A 49 24.70 0.72 21.19
CA GLY A 49 24.63 -0.65 21.70
C GLY A 49 23.22 -1.26 21.77
N GLY A 50 22.18 -0.48 22.03
CA GLY A 50 20.79 -0.95 22.05
C GLY A 50 20.24 -1.23 20.64
N HIS A 51 20.59 -0.41 19.64
CA HIS A 51 20.25 -0.70 18.25
C HIS A 51 20.99 -1.95 17.72
N ALA A 52 22.25 -2.12 18.09
CA ALA A 52 23.03 -3.31 17.77
C ALA A 52 22.42 -4.58 18.40
N LEU A 53 22.07 -4.52 19.69
CA LEU A 53 21.42 -5.61 20.42
C LEU A 53 20.06 -5.99 19.79
N LEU A 54 19.23 -5.00 19.44
CA LEU A 54 17.96 -5.25 18.76
C LEU A 54 18.16 -5.94 17.40
N ARG A 55 19.11 -5.46 16.59
CA ARG A 55 19.42 -6.10 15.30
C ARG A 55 19.89 -7.54 15.48
N GLU A 56 20.74 -7.81 16.46
CA GLU A 56 21.20 -9.16 16.78
C GLU A 56 20.04 -10.08 17.16
N ARG A 57 19.17 -9.64 18.08
CA ARG A 57 18.00 -10.40 18.55
C ARG A 57 16.98 -10.66 17.44
N LEU A 58 16.84 -9.74 16.49
CA LEU A 58 15.89 -9.85 15.39
C LEU A 58 16.44 -10.64 14.19
N ARG A 59 17.76 -10.87 14.11
CA ARG A 59 18.42 -11.55 12.98
C ARG A 59 17.77 -12.88 12.57
N PRO A 60 17.34 -13.77 13.49
CA PRO A 60 16.68 -15.02 13.12
C PRO A 60 15.31 -14.83 12.42
N TYR A 61 14.67 -13.68 12.62
CA TYR A 61 13.34 -13.37 12.09
C TYR A 61 13.38 -12.54 10.79
N GLN A 62 14.57 -12.15 10.33
CA GLN A 62 14.74 -11.32 9.13
C GLN A 62 14.69 -12.12 7.82
N THR A 63 14.70 -13.46 7.89
CA THR A 63 14.73 -14.29 6.68
C THR A 63 13.45 -15.10 6.52
N PRO A 64 12.83 -15.14 5.32
CA PRO A 64 11.65 -15.95 5.06
C PRO A 64 11.95 -17.44 5.20
N SER A 65 10.96 -18.19 5.71
CA SER A 65 10.99 -19.65 5.83
C SER A 65 9.97 -20.26 4.88
N LEU A 66 10.44 -20.98 3.85
CA LEU A 66 9.59 -21.57 2.82
C LEU A 66 8.47 -22.45 3.40
N VAL A 67 8.79 -23.28 4.40
CA VAL A 67 7.81 -24.15 5.06
C VAL A 67 6.71 -23.33 5.73
N ARG A 68 7.07 -22.25 6.45
CA ARG A 68 6.09 -21.36 7.09
C ARG A 68 5.26 -20.61 6.05
N SER A 69 5.88 -20.12 4.98
CA SER A 69 5.16 -19.41 3.92
C SER A 69 4.13 -20.30 3.23
N LEU A 70 4.52 -21.54 2.89
CA LEU A 70 3.60 -22.52 2.28
C LEU A 70 2.48 -22.94 3.25
N ALA A 71 2.81 -23.17 4.53
CA ALA A 71 1.81 -23.50 5.54
C ALA A 71 0.81 -22.35 5.75
N GLN A 72 1.27 -21.10 5.80
CA GLN A 72 0.40 -19.92 5.94
C GLN A 72 -0.49 -19.74 4.71
N LEU A 73 0.06 -19.96 3.51
CA LEU A 73 -0.71 -19.91 2.26
C LEU A 73 -1.81 -20.99 2.25
N ALA A 74 -1.44 -22.25 2.53
CA ALA A 74 -2.40 -23.36 2.54
C ALA A 74 -3.50 -23.18 3.61
N THR A 75 -3.12 -22.79 4.82
CA THR A 75 -4.07 -22.57 5.94
C THR A 75 -4.92 -21.31 5.80
N SER A 76 -4.67 -20.48 4.79
CA SER A 76 -5.49 -19.31 4.47
C SER A 76 -6.35 -19.55 3.23
N VAL A 77 -5.77 -20.08 2.15
CA VAL A 77 -6.47 -20.28 0.87
C VAL A 77 -7.41 -21.48 0.92
N LEU A 78 -7.00 -22.62 1.47
CA LEU A 78 -7.85 -23.82 1.47
C LEU A 78 -9.13 -23.62 2.31
N PRO A 79 -9.08 -23.08 3.53
CA PRO A 79 -10.29 -22.81 4.29
C PRO A 79 -11.17 -21.73 3.66
N PHE A 80 -10.58 -20.71 3.01
CA PHE A 80 -11.34 -19.73 2.25
C PHE A 80 -12.16 -20.37 1.13
N ILE A 81 -11.52 -21.20 0.30
CA ILE A 81 -12.21 -21.95 -0.77
C ILE A 81 -13.26 -22.89 -0.18
N GLY A 82 -12.96 -23.57 0.93
CA GLY A 82 -13.91 -24.41 1.65
C GLY A 82 -15.15 -23.64 2.12
N CYS A 83 -14.97 -22.50 2.79
CA CYS A 83 -16.06 -21.63 3.20
C CYS A 83 -16.87 -21.15 2.00
N TRP A 84 -16.22 -20.72 0.91
CA TRP A 84 -16.91 -20.28 -0.30
C TRP A 84 -17.74 -21.39 -0.95
N ALA A 85 -17.19 -22.61 -1.06
CA ALA A 85 -17.93 -23.76 -1.56
C ALA A 85 -19.15 -24.09 -0.68
N LEU A 86 -18.97 -24.10 0.64
CA LEU A 86 -20.07 -24.29 1.60
C LEU A 86 -21.13 -23.19 1.51
N MET A 87 -20.73 -21.94 1.27
CA MET A 87 -21.67 -20.84 1.04
C MET A 87 -22.53 -21.11 -0.18
N VAL A 88 -21.94 -21.49 -1.32
CA VAL A 88 -22.69 -21.82 -2.54
C VAL A 88 -23.67 -22.97 -2.31
N LEU A 89 -23.22 -24.05 -1.67
CA LEU A 89 -24.08 -25.21 -1.36
C LEU A 89 -25.18 -24.88 -0.34
N SER A 90 -24.95 -23.90 0.55
CA SER A 90 -25.94 -23.48 1.55
C SER A 90 -27.06 -22.61 0.99
N LEU A 91 -26.94 -22.10 -0.26
CA LEU A 91 -27.96 -21.22 -0.86
C LEU A 91 -29.32 -21.91 -1.00
N ASP A 92 -29.33 -23.21 -1.28
CA ASP A 92 -30.56 -24.02 -1.37
C ASP A 92 -31.14 -24.38 0.01
N ILE A 93 -30.40 -24.14 1.09
CA ILE A 93 -30.78 -24.48 2.47
C ILE A 93 -31.28 -23.24 3.21
N SER A 94 -30.46 -22.20 3.32
CA SER A 94 -30.79 -20.96 4.01
C SER A 94 -29.77 -19.87 3.77
N TYR A 95 -30.24 -18.69 3.34
CA TYR A 95 -29.42 -17.48 3.27
C TYR A 95 -28.80 -17.10 4.62
N ALA A 96 -29.43 -17.42 5.75
CA ALA A 96 -28.85 -17.13 7.07
C ALA A 96 -27.57 -17.95 7.32
N VAL A 97 -27.55 -19.22 6.88
CA VAL A 97 -26.35 -20.08 6.95
C VAL A 97 -25.27 -19.54 6.02
N THR A 98 -25.64 -19.13 4.80
CA THR A 98 -24.71 -18.49 3.86
C THR A 98 -24.05 -17.24 4.45
N LEU A 99 -24.85 -16.36 5.05
CA LEU A 99 -24.35 -15.13 5.68
C LEU A 99 -23.49 -15.44 6.91
N LEU A 100 -23.81 -16.47 7.68
CA LEU A 100 -22.98 -16.89 8.81
C LEU A 100 -21.61 -17.39 8.35
N LEU A 101 -21.55 -18.17 7.26
CA LEU A 101 -20.30 -18.63 6.66
C LEU A 101 -19.47 -17.50 6.03
N ALA A 102 -20.09 -16.37 5.67
CA ALA A 102 -19.36 -15.21 5.17
C ALA A 102 -18.41 -14.61 6.22
N VAL A 103 -18.70 -14.76 7.52
CA VAL A 103 -17.86 -14.24 8.61
C VAL A 103 -16.48 -14.92 8.66
N PRO A 104 -16.35 -16.26 8.77
CA PRO A 104 -15.06 -16.91 8.68
C PRO A 104 -14.40 -16.75 7.31
N ALA A 105 -15.18 -16.73 6.22
CA ALA A 105 -14.64 -16.48 4.87
C ALA A 105 -13.95 -15.11 4.79
N ALA A 106 -14.56 -14.06 5.34
CA ALA A 106 -13.97 -12.72 5.41
C ALA A 106 -12.67 -12.72 6.25
N GLY A 107 -12.64 -13.46 7.36
CA GLY A 107 -11.42 -13.64 8.16
C GLY A 107 -10.27 -14.27 7.37
N PHE A 108 -10.55 -15.32 6.58
CA PHE A 108 -9.54 -15.91 5.70
C PHE A 108 -9.15 -14.99 4.54
N LEU A 109 -10.08 -14.22 3.99
CA LEU A 109 -9.80 -13.24 2.94
C LEU A 109 -8.84 -12.15 3.43
N VAL A 110 -9.01 -11.67 4.67
CA VAL A 110 -8.07 -10.75 5.33
C VAL A 110 -6.69 -11.40 5.48
N ARG A 111 -6.61 -12.69 5.85
CA ARG A 111 -5.31 -13.40 5.90
C ARG A 111 -4.65 -13.51 4.54
N ILE A 112 -5.42 -13.76 3.49
CA ILE A 112 -4.91 -13.77 2.10
C ILE A 112 -4.37 -12.38 1.73
N PHE A 113 -5.04 -11.30 2.13
CA PHE A 113 -4.54 -9.94 1.94
C PHE A 113 -3.24 -9.68 2.72
N ILE A 114 -3.09 -10.19 3.94
CA ILE A 114 -1.82 -10.10 4.70
C ILE A 114 -0.68 -10.81 3.94
N ILE A 115 -0.95 -11.99 3.38
CA ILE A 115 0.05 -12.72 2.57
C ILE A 115 0.43 -11.93 1.31
N GLN A 116 -0.57 -11.38 0.61
CA GLN A 116 -0.35 -10.49 -0.53
C GLN A 116 0.51 -9.28 -0.14
N HIS A 117 0.23 -8.68 1.02
CA HIS A 117 0.96 -7.55 1.54
C HIS A 117 2.44 -7.87 1.80
N ASP A 118 2.71 -9.01 2.43
CA ASP A 118 4.07 -9.45 2.72
C ASP A 118 4.83 -9.84 1.45
N CYS A 119 4.13 -10.34 0.42
CA CYS A 119 4.68 -10.50 -0.91
C CYS A 119 5.06 -9.15 -1.53
N GLY A 120 4.24 -8.11 -1.36
CA GLY A 120 4.52 -6.75 -1.81
C GLY A 120 5.79 -6.16 -1.18
N HIS A 121 6.07 -6.50 0.08
CA HIS A 121 7.32 -6.15 0.76
C HIS A 121 8.51 -7.05 0.37
N GLY A 122 8.28 -8.10 -0.43
CA GLY A 122 9.29 -9.09 -0.78
C GLY A 122 9.72 -9.98 0.40
N ALA A 123 8.94 -9.98 1.49
CA ALA A 123 9.30 -10.63 2.75
C ALA A 123 8.73 -12.05 2.88
N PHE A 124 7.72 -12.42 2.08
CA PHE A 124 7.04 -13.70 2.23
C PHE A 124 7.83 -14.90 1.68
N PHE A 125 8.51 -14.72 0.53
CA PHE A 125 9.43 -15.69 -0.06
C PHE A 125 10.83 -15.10 -0.25
N ARG A 126 11.85 -15.96 -0.29
CA ARG A 126 13.22 -15.56 -0.69
C ARG A 126 13.30 -15.10 -2.16
N SER A 127 12.44 -15.64 -3.02
CA SER A 127 12.45 -15.35 -4.46
C SER A 127 11.53 -14.17 -4.76
N PRO A 128 12.05 -13.06 -5.34
CA PRO A 128 11.21 -11.94 -5.76
C PRO A 128 10.12 -12.34 -6.76
N ARG A 129 10.43 -13.27 -7.68
CA ARG A 129 9.44 -13.77 -8.65
C ARG A 129 8.31 -14.56 -7.99
N ALA A 130 8.62 -15.30 -6.92
CA ALA A 130 7.61 -16.04 -6.18
C ALA A 130 6.68 -15.07 -5.41
N ASN A 131 7.25 -14.03 -4.80
CA ASN A 131 6.46 -12.97 -4.18
C ASN A 131 5.53 -12.29 -5.19
N ASP A 132 6.05 -11.91 -6.37
CA ASP A 132 5.21 -11.29 -7.40
C ASP A 132 4.07 -12.22 -7.84
N ALA A 133 4.38 -13.49 -8.16
CA ALA A 133 3.37 -14.43 -8.65
C ALA A 133 2.29 -14.72 -7.61
N ILE A 134 2.67 -14.99 -6.35
CA ILE A 134 1.72 -15.27 -5.28
C ILE A 134 0.97 -14.01 -4.87
N GLY A 135 1.64 -12.85 -4.82
CA GLY A 135 1.01 -11.57 -4.58
C GLY A 135 -0.07 -11.23 -5.61
N THR A 136 0.22 -11.42 -6.91
CA THR A 136 -0.76 -11.24 -7.98
C THR A 136 -1.93 -12.22 -7.86
N LEU A 137 -1.68 -13.49 -7.57
CA LEU A 137 -2.73 -14.50 -7.37
C LEU A 137 -3.64 -14.15 -6.18
N CYS A 138 -3.06 -13.77 -5.04
CA CYS A 138 -3.80 -13.30 -3.89
C CYS A 138 -4.58 -12.01 -4.22
N GLY A 139 -4.00 -11.11 -5.02
CA GLY A 139 -4.65 -9.91 -5.56
C GLY A 139 -5.94 -10.22 -6.32
N VAL A 140 -5.98 -11.30 -7.10
CA VAL A 140 -7.22 -11.71 -7.77
C VAL A 140 -8.30 -12.09 -6.75
N MET A 141 -7.94 -12.87 -5.72
CA MET A 141 -8.89 -13.31 -4.69
C MET A 141 -9.40 -12.16 -3.82
N THR A 142 -8.51 -11.21 -3.46
CA THR A 142 -8.85 -10.05 -2.62
C THR A 142 -9.48 -8.91 -3.41
N LEU A 143 -9.64 -9.07 -4.73
CA LEU A 143 -10.00 -7.99 -5.64
C LEU A 143 -9.07 -6.79 -5.42
N THR A 144 -7.76 -6.99 -5.46
CA THR A 144 -6.76 -5.93 -5.33
C THR A 144 -5.81 -5.98 -6.53
N PRO A 145 -5.71 -4.89 -7.33
CA PRO A 145 -4.80 -4.86 -8.47
C PRO A 145 -3.36 -4.79 -7.98
N TYR A 146 -2.71 -5.96 -7.87
CA TYR A 146 -1.49 -6.12 -7.08
C TYR A 146 -0.37 -5.15 -7.46
N ALA A 147 -0.07 -4.96 -8.74
CA ALA A 147 1.02 -4.06 -9.15
C ALA A 147 0.72 -2.59 -8.80
N ASN A 148 -0.51 -2.12 -9.05
CA ASN A 148 -0.93 -0.78 -8.63
C ASN A 148 -0.88 -0.62 -7.12
N TRP A 149 -1.52 -1.55 -6.41
CA TRP A 149 -1.59 -1.54 -4.96
C TRP A 149 -0.20 -1.58 -4.33
N TRP A 150 0.68 -2.49 -4.79
CA TRP A 150 2.04 -2.63 -4.30
C TRP A 150 2.83 -1.32 -4.42
N ARG A 151 2.77 -0.66 -5.59
CA ARG A 151 3.54 0.56 -5.82
C ARG A 151 3.04 1.73 -4.95
N GLN A 152 1.72 1.88 -4.82
CA GLN A 152 1.12 2.86 -3.91
C GLN A 152 1.49 2.55 -2.46
N HIS A 153 1.37 1.29 -2.05
CA HIS A 153 1.66 0.81 -0.70
C HIS A 153 3.13 0.99 -0.32
N ALA A 154 4.05 0.72 -1.24
CA ALA A 154 5.48 0.99 -1.05
C ALA A 154 5.74 2.48 -0.85
N GLY A 155 5.07 3.34 -1.62
CA GLY A 155 5.15 4.79 -1.47
C GLY A 155 4.52 5.31 -0.17
N HIS A 156 3.40 4.72 0.28
CA HIS A 156 2.80 4.94 1.60
C HIS A 156 3.82 4.65 2.69
N HIS A 157 4.41 3.45 2.72
CA HIS A 157 5.39 3.10 3.75
C HIS A 157 6.66 3.97 3.71
N ALA A 158 7.08 4.41 2.53
CA ALA A 158 8.25 5.28 2.39
C ALA A 158 8.01 6.72 2.91
N ASN A 159 6.76 7.19 2.91
CA ASN A 159 6.41 8.58 3.21
C ASN A 159 5.42 8.74 4.38
N TRP A 160 5.01 7.65 5.03
CA TRP A 160 4.03 7.67 6.12
C TRP A 160 4.46 8.61 7.25
N ASN A 161 3.58 9.54 7.64
CA ASN A 161 3.85 10.56 8.66
C ASN A 161 5.14 11.39 8.42
N ASN A 162 5.57 11.52 7.17
CA ASN A 162 6.73 12.33 6.82
C ASN A 162 6.28 13.73 6.36
N LEU A 163 6.47 14.74 7.21
CA LEU A 163 6.09 16.13 6.90
C LEU A 163 6.80 16.66 5.65
N ASP A 164 8.06 16.29 5.41
CA ASP A 164 8.84 16.77 4.26
C ASP A 164 8.37 16.17 2.93
N ARG A 165 7.66 15.02 2.99
CA ARG A 165 7.23 14.27 1.80
C ARG A 165 5.71 14.06 1.70
N ARG A 166 4.93 14.84 2.45
CA ARG A 166 3.45 14.69 2.56
C ARG A 166 2.67 14.91 1.25
N ASN A 167 3.22 15.62 0.28
CA ASN A 167 2.60 15.89 -1.04
C ASN A 167 3.14 15.00 -2.16
N SER A 168 3.67 13.83 -1.82
CA SER A 168 4.35 12.95 -2.78
C SER A 168 3.42 12.25 -3.78
N GLY A 169 2.09 12.27 -3.54
CA GLY A 169 1.09 11.71 -4.44
C GLY A 169 0.98 10.19 -4.45
N TYR A 170 1.77 9.49 -3.62
CA TYR A 170 1.77 8.02 -3.51
C TYR A 170 0.67 7.48 -2.60
N ASP A 171 0.02 8.34 -1.81
CA ASP A 171 -1.02 7.91 -0.90
C ASP A 171 -1.94 9.07 -0.46
N ILE A 172 -3.24 8.86 -0.65
CA ILE A 172 -4.31 9.74 -0.14
C ILE A 172 -4.45 9.68 1.39
N TYR A 173 -3.94 8.62 2.03
CA TYR A 173 -4.02 8.39 3.48
C TYR A 173 -2.79 8.87 4.27
N SER A 174 -1.68 9.18 3.60
CA SER A 174 -0.39 9.52 4.23
C SER A 174 -0.24 11.01 4.56
N SER A 175 -1.26 11.83 4.29
CA SER A 175 -1.19 13.26 4.63
C SER A 175 -1.21 13.45 6.15
N CYS A 176 -0.06 13.83 6.70
CA CYS A 176 0.06 14.30 8.07
C CYS A 176 0.01 15.83 8.11
N LEU A 177 -0.65 16.36 9.15
CA LEU A 177 -0.74 17.79 9.42
C LEU A 177 0.04 18.11 10.68
N THR A 178 0.66 19.29 10.73
CA THR A 178 1.11 19.87 12.00
C THR A 178 -0.09 20.32 12.83
N LEU A 179 0.13 20.55 14.12
CA LEU A 179 -0.91 21.11 14.99
C LEU A 179 -1.39 22.48 14.50
N ASP A 180 -0.46 23.32 14.05
CA ASP A 180 -0.77 24.65 13.54
C ASP A 180 -1.58 24.58 12.24
N GLU A 181 -1.23 23.68 11.32
CA GLU A 181 -1.99 23.43 10.09
C GLU A 181 -3.42 22.95 10.42
N TYR A 182 -3.57 22.02 11.37
CA TYR A 182 -4.89 21.55 11.80
C TYR A 182 -5.71 22.65 12.47
N ASN A 183 -5.07 23.52 13.27
CA ASN A 183 -5.71 24.67 13.89
C ASN A 183 -6.04 25.79 12.87
N ALA A 184 -5.39 25.82 11.71
CA ALA A 184 -5.74 26.72 10.62
C ALA A 184 -6.94 26.22 9.79
N LEU A 185 -7.27 24.93 9.83
CA LEU A 185 -8.41 24.36 9.09
C LEU A 185 -9.75 24.94 9.53
N GLY A 186 -10.67 25.12 8.57
CA GLY A 186 -12.06 25.46 8.82
C GLY A 186 -12.85 24.31 9.46
N HIS A 187 -14.04 24.60 9.99
CA HIS A 187 -14.86 23.61 10.71
C HIS A 187 -15.17 22.35 9.89
N ARG A 188 -15.47 22.51 8.59
CA ARG A 188 -15.80 21.39 7.69
C ARG A 188 -14.59 20.49 7.42
N GLU A 189 -13.42 21.08 7.20
CA GLU A 189 -12.18 20.35 6.95
C GLU A 189 -11.74 19.58 8.19
N ARG A 190 -11.86 20.19 9.38
CA ARG A 190 -11.63 19.49 10.65
C ARG A 190 -12.60 18.34 10.86
N LEU A 191 -13.88 18.52 10.53
CA LEU A 191 -14.86 17.44 10.61
C LEU A 191 -14.48 16.28 9.68
N PHE A 192 -14.17 16.57 8.42
CA PHE A 192 -13.75 15.55 7.45
C PHE A 192 -12.46 14.84 7.88
N HIS A 193 -11.46 15.59 8.34
CA HIS A 193 -10.22 15.06 8.90
C HIS A 193 -10.47 14.09 10.06
N ARG A 194 -11.40 14.43 10.97
CA ARG A 194 -11.79 13.57 12.11
C ARG A 194 -12.57 12.34 11.65
N LEU A 195 -13.51 12.50 10.73
CA LEU A 195 -14.31 11.40 10.19
C LEU A 195 -13.44 10.36 9.51
N LEU A 196 -12.51 10.77 8.64
CA LEU A 196 -11.58 9.85 7.98
C LEU A 196 -10.65 9.10 8.95
N ARG A 197 -10.42 9.66 10.14
CA ARG A 197 -9.59 9.05 11.19
C ARG A 197 -10.41 8.34 12.27
N TYR A 198 -11.74 8.35 12.17
CA TYR A 198 -12.61 7.65 13.10
C TYR A 198 -12.50 6.13 12.84
N PRO A 199 -12.26 5.27 13.85
CA PRO A 199 -11.94 3.86 13.64
C PRO A 199 -12.97 3.10 12.80
N VAL A 200 -14.28 3.35 12.99
CA VAL A 200 -15.32 2.70 12.19
C VAL A 200 -15.23 3.12 10.72
N VAL A 201 -14.98 4.40 10.45
CA VAL A 201 -14.84 4.88 9.07
C VAL A 201 -13.56 4.30 8.45
N ALA A 202 -12.43 4.46 9.13
CA ALA A 202 -11.12 4.03 8.62
C ALA A 202 -10.98 2.52 8.44
N LEU A 203 -11.59 1.71 9.34
CA LEU A 203 -11.39 0.25 9.37
C LEU A 203 -12.57 -0.54 8.81
N ILE A 204 -13.79 0.01 8.82
CA ILE A 204 -15.00 -0.72 8.41
C ILE A 204 -15.57 -0.16 7.11
N LEU A 205 -15.72 1.16 6.98
CA LEU A 205 -16.40 1.75 5.83
C LEU A 205 -15.47 2.01 4.63
N LEU A 206 -14.26 2.53 4.91
CA LEU A 206 -13.32 2.93 3.89
C LEU A 206 -12.69 1.72 3.15
N PRO A 207 -12.30 0.61 3.81
CA PRO A 207 -11.69 -0.50 3.09
C PRO A 207 -12.63 -1.11 2.04
N PRO A 208 -13.90 -1.46 2.33
CA PRO A 208 -14.81 -1.96 1.29
C PRO A 208 -14.97 -0.98 0.13
N LEU A 209 -15.09 0.33 0.40
CA LEU A 209 -15.15 1.35 -0.65
C LEU A 209 -13.89 1.31 -1.54
N VAL A 210 -12.72 1.24 -0.93
CA VAL A 210 -11.44 1.20 -1.67
C VAL A 210 -11.31 -0.07 -2.49
N PHE A 211 -11.41 -1.23 -1.84
CA PHE A 211 -11.14 -2.53 -2.46
C PHE A 211 -12.20 -2.90 -3.51
N LEU A 212 -13.49 -2.69 -3.20
CA LEU A 212 -14.59 -3.12 -4.08
C LEU A 212 -14.92 -2.09 -5.16
N VAL A 213 -14.74 -0.79 -4.90
CA VAL A 213 -15.16 0.27 -5.84
C VAL A 213 -13.95 0.98 -6.43
N LEU A 214 -13.14 1.66 -5.60
CA LEU A 214 -12.12 2.56 -6.12
C LEU A 214 -11.02 1.82 -6.89
N TYR A 215 -10.58 0.66 -6.40
CA TYR A 215 -9.60 -0.19 -7.07
C TYR A 215 -10.12 -0.89 -8.34
N ARG A 216 -11.36 -0.60 -8.78
CA ARG A 216 -11.82 -0.93 -10.14
C ARG A 216 -11.39 0.12 -11.17
N PHE A 217 -10.84 1.24 -10.73
CA PHE A 217 -10.38 2.33 -11.59
C PHE A 217 -8.96 2.76 -11.19
N PRO A 218 -8.11 3.19 -12.13
CA PRO A 218 -6.81 3.78 -11.83
C PRO A 218 -6.97 5.25 -11.40
N PHE A 219 -7.76 5.49 -10.35
CA PHE A 219 -8.17 6.84 -9.91
C PHE A 219 -7.02 7.61 -9.23
N ASP A 220 -6.13 6.89 -8.57
CA ASP A 220 -4.96 7.38 -7.83
C ASP A 220 -3.63 7.05 -8.54
N THR A 221 -3.69 6.42 -9.72
CA THR A 221 -2.51 5.97 -10.47
C THR A 221 -2.08 6.97 -11.55
N PRO A 222 -0.87 7.56 -11.48
CA PRO A 222 -0.34 8.44 -12.51
C PRO A 222 -0.34 7.82 -13.92
N SER A 223 -0.59 8.66 -14.95
CA SER A 223 -0.74 8.20 -16.34
C SER A 223 0.51 7.51 -16.93
N ASP A 224 1.69 7.82 -16.41
CA ASP A 224 2.98 7.26 -16.79
C ASP A 224 3.24 5.86 -16.19
N TRP A 225 2.49 5.45 -15.16
CA TRP A 225 2.54 4.13 -14.54
C TRP A 225 1.72 3.11 -15.33
N ARG A 226 2.16 2.86 -16.57
CA ARG A 226 1.38 2.10 -17.55
C ARG A 226 1.08 0.68 -17.07
N GLN A 227 2.03 -0.01 -16.45
CA GLN A 227 1.84 -1.39 -16.01
C GLN A 227 0.84 -1.45 -14.85
N GLU A 228 0.94 -0.53 -13.91
CA GLU A 228 0.07 -0.44 -12.74
C GLU A 228 -1.37 -0.08 -13.15
N ARG A 229 -1.54 0.88 -14.08
CA ARG A 229 -2.87 1.20 -14.63
C ARG A 229 -3.49 0.03 -15.38
N LEU A 230 -2.68 -0.76 -16.09
CA LEU A 230 -3.14 -1.97 -16.75
C LEU A 230 -3.51 -3.06 -15.72
N SER A 231 -2.78 -3.14 -14.61
CA SER A 231 -3.01 -4.13 -13.55
C SER A 231 -4.40 -4.05 -12.91
N VAL A 232 -5.05 -2.88 -12.98
CA VAL A 232 -6.45 -2.66 -12.57
C VAL A 232 -7.43 -3.54 -13.36
N HIS A 233 -7.13 -3.79 -14.64
CA HIS A 233 -8.03 -4.50 -15.56
C HIS A 233 -7.52 -5.90 -15.92
N LYS A 234 -6.20 -6.12 -15.85
CA LYS A 234 -5.55 -7.38 -16.22
C LYS A 234 -4.50 -7.72 -15.17
N PRO A 235 -4.63 -8.83 -14.42
CA PRO A 235 -3.57 -9.28 -13.53
C PRO A 235 -2.29 -9.48 -14.35
N THR A 236 -1.20 -8.80 -13.97
CA THR A 236 0.11 -8.85 -14.63
C THR A 236 1.21 -9.10 -13.63
#